data_AF-A0A2N8NLY4-F1
#
_entry.id   AF-A0A2N8NLY4-F1
#
_cell.length_a   1.000
_cell.length_b   1.000
_cell.length_c   1.000
_cell.angle_alpha   90.00
_cell.angle_beta   90.00
_cell.angle_gamma   90.00
#
_symmetry.space_group_name_H-M   'P 1'
#
loop_
_entity.id
_entity.type
_entity.pdbx_description
1 polymer ?
#
loop_
_entity_poly.entity_id
_entity_poly.type
_entity_poly.pdbx_seq_one_letter_code
_entity_poly.pdbx_strand_id
1 'polypeptide(L)'
;MLQRERAIRVARCVTRRAARSLPGHLRCREAVPGVDLKDEPAVRAAVVDAYGDSHWVDVDGIVAAIMDPRTSAAVAYRFYLNNIQENADGWLLKSEWDACRDEDDPILPGDQIAVGFDGSIRGDATGLVGCRLRDGKLFVLHLQENPRDPKNPDWEVDVLAVEAAVKKAFETYRVEWFYGDRPYGQEALGRWSIEYGDDYVFEYWTNRPMRMCEATERLHSAVVVGDLKHDGDPGLTRHCLNAVTREVPQGLLITKESPRSKKKIDLAVCAILAFEGRADAIADGRLHLKRRRVIGF
;
A
#
# COMPACT_ATOMS: atom_id res chain seq x y z
N MET A 1 19.01 -40.76 5.03
CA MET A 1 17.77 -40.73 5.85
C MET A 1 17.86 -39.72 7.00
N LEU A 2 18.96 -39.66 7.75
CA LEU A 2 19.12 -38.80 8.94
C LEU A 2 18.98 -37.27 8.73
N GLN A 3 19.26 -36.75 7.53
CA GLN A 3 19.12 -35.31 7.26
C GLN A 3 17.69 -34.87 6.90
N ARG A 4 16.86 -35.77 6.38
CA ARG A 4 15.44 -35.47 6.07
C ARG A 4 14.58 -35.43 7.34
N GLU A 5 14.92 -36.21 8.37
CA GLU A 5 14.22 -36.18 9.66
C GLU A 5 14.54 -34.92 10.48
N ARG A 6 15.73 -34.31 10.29
CA ARG A 6 16.11 -33.05 10.96
C ARG A 6 15.32 -31.84 10.43
N ALA A 7 15.04 -31.79 9.12
CA ALA A 7 14.26 -30.71 8.52
C ALA A 7 12.79 -30.69 9.00
N ILE A 8 12.21 -31.86 9.30
CA ILE A 8 10.82 -31.97 9.77
C ILE A 8 10.66 -31.48 11.22
N ARG A 9 11.72 -31.53 12.03
CA ARG A 9 11.68 -31.05 13.44
C ARG A 9 11.63 -29.53 13.56
N VAL A 10 12.28 -28.79 12.65
CA VAL A 10 12.32 -27.32 12.65
C VAL A 10 10.93 -26.73 12.33
N ALA A 11 10.15 -27.40 11.48
CA ALA A 11 8.83 -26.93 11.06
C ALA A 11 7.74 -26.95 12.17
N ARG A 12 7.96 -27.64 13.29
CA ARG A 12 6.95 -27.77 14.36
C ARG A 12 6.98 -26.68 15.44
N CYS A 13 7.97 -25.77 15.43
CA CYS A 13 8.10 -24.76 16.50
C CYS A 13 7.27 -23.49 16.25
N VAL A 14 6.87 -23.22 15.00
CA VAL A 14 6.22 -21.95 14.59
C VAL A 14 4.79 -21.78 15.13
N THR A 15 4.16 -22.79 15.72
CA THR A 15 2.71 -22.76 16.03
C THR A 15 2.29 -22.80 17.49
N ARG A 16 3.21 -22.73 18.47
CA ARG A 16 2.79 -22.71 19.89
C ARG A 16 3.51 -21.63 20.70
N ARG A 17 2.88 -20.44 20.78
CA ARG A 17 3.07 -19.53 21.92
C ARG A 17 2.75 -20.30 23.20
N ALA A 18 3.68 -20.31 24.14
CA ALA A 18 3.65 -20.99 25.44
C ALA A 18 3.95 -22.51 25.42
N ALA A 19 5.23 -22.85 25.53
CA ALA A 19 5.66 -24.10 26.14
C ALA A 19 6.76 -23.80 27.17
N ARG A 20 6.50 -24.14 28.44
CA ARG A 20 7.46 -24.09 29.55
C ARG A 20 8.73 -24.87 29.18
N SER A 21 9.88 -24.31 29.54
CA SER A 21 11.20 -24.81 29.21
C SER A 21 11.48 -26.19 29.82
N LEU A 22 11.71 -27.19 28.97
CA LEU A 22 12.40 -28.42 29.31
C LEU A 22 13.87 -28.32 28.84
N PRO A 23 14.85 -28.87 29.58
CA PRO A 23 16.25 -28.91 29.16
C PRO A 23 16.38 -29.67 27.83
N GLY A 24 17.01 -29.06 26.83
CA GLY A 24 17.21 -29.65 25.50
C GLY A 24 16.19 -29.26 24.42
N HIS A 25 15.30 -28.29 24.68
CA HIS A 25 14.47 -27.68 23.63
C HIS A 25 15.10 -26.38 23.12
N LEU A 26 15.35 -26.34 21.81
CA LEU A 26 15.86 -25.18 21.05
C LEU A 26 14.98 -23.95 21.33
N ARG A 27 15.57 -22.86 21.84
CA ARG A 27 14.87 -21.58 21.94
C ARG A 27 15.05 -20.81 20.63
N CYS A 28 14.21 -21.09 19.63
CA CYS A 28 14.15 -20.24 18.44
C CYS A 28 13.69 -18.83 18.85
N ARG A 29 14.57 -17.84 18.71
CA ARG A 29 14.24 -16.43 18.86
C ARG A 29 14.21 -15.76 17.49
N GLU A 30 13.38 -14.75 17.36
CA GLU A 30 13.43 -13.84 16.23
C GLU A 30 14.54 -12.82 16.52
N ALA A 31 15.42 -12.55 15.55
CA ALA A 31 16.36 -11.44 15.68
C ALA A 31 15.59 -10.11 15.72
N VAL A 32 16.24 -9.09 16.30
CA VAL A 32 15.78 -7.69 16.23
C VAL A 32 15.35 -7.34 14.79
N PRO A 33 14.11 -6.85 14.56
CA PRO A 33 13.66 -6.41 13.24
C PRO A 33 14.45 -5.21 12.71
N GLY A 34 14.59 -5.09 11.39
CA GLY A 34 15.14 -3.90 10.74
C GLY A 34 16.67 -3.77 10.74
N VAL A 35 17.40 -4.89 10.82
CA VAL A 35 18.86 -4.94 10.72
C VAL A 35 19.34 -4.57 9.31
N ASP A 36 20.28 -3.64 9.19
CA ASP A 36 20.92 -3.38 7.90
C ASP A 36 21.74 -4.60 7.47
N LEU A 37 21.29 -5.30 6.42
CA LEU A 37 21.95 -6.50 5.89
C LEU A 37 23.27 -6.20 5.18
N LYS A 38 23.64 -4.92 5.02
CA LYS A 38 24.94 -4.51 4.49
C LYS A 38 25.99 -4.31 5.58
N ASP A 39 25.58 -4.25 6.85
CA ASP A 39 26.47 -4.05 8.00
C ASP A 39 26.80 -5.40 8.66
N GLU A 40 27.98 -5.94 8.35
CA GLU A 40 28.44 -7.25 8.83
C GLU A 40 28.40 -7.39 10.37
N PRO A 41 28.90 -6.42 11.17
CA PRO A 41 28.72 -6.40 12.62
C PRO A 41 27.26 -6.53 13.09
N ALA A 42 26.33 -5.80 12.48
CA ALA A 42 24.92 -5.83 12.85
C ALA A 42 24.28 -7.18 12.49
N VAL A 43 24.59 -7.73 11.31
CA VAL A 43 24.14 -9.05 10.87
C VAL A 43 24.66 -10.14 11.81
N ARG A 44 25.94 -10.10 12.20
CA ARG A 44 26.51 -11.07 13.16
C ARG A 44 25.79 -11.02 14.50
N ALA A 45 25.54 -9.82 15.04
CA ALA A 45 24.83 -9.66 16.30
C ALA A 45 23.39 -10.23 16.21
N ALA A 46 22.70 -9.96 15.11
CA ALA A 46 21.35 -10.44 14.85
C ALA A 46 21.29 -11.98 14.72
N VAL A 47 22.26 -12.60 14.04
CA VAL A 47 22.38 -14.07 13.93
C VAL A 47 22.63 -14.68 15.31
N VAL A 48 23.55 -14.13 16.10
CA VAL A 48 23.83 -14.64 17.46
C VAL A 48 22.58 -14.57 18.34
N ASP A 49 21.80 -13.49 18.24
CA ASP A 49 20.55 -13.34 18.99
C ASP A 49 19.45 -14.32 18.53
N ALA A 50 19.25 -14.48 17.22
CA ALA A 50 18.27 -15.42 16.66
C ALA A 50 18.56 -16.88 17.01
N TYR A 51 19.84 -17.28 16.97
CA TYR A 51 20.26 -18.65 17.21
C TYR A 51 20.56 -18.95 18.69
N GLY A 52 20.72 -17.94 19.54
CA GLY A 52 20.72 -18.06 20.99
C GLY A 52 21.64 -19.16 21.55
N ASP A 53 21.04 -20.22 22.08
CA ASP A 53 21.73 -21.36 22.71
C ASP A 53 22.30 -22.41 21.73
N SER A 54 22.19 -22.14 20.41
CA SER A 54 22.62 -23.03 19.34
C SER A 54 24.12 -22.95 19.06
N HIS A 55 24.94 -23.36 20.02
CA HIS A 55 26.41 -23.34 19.95
C HIS A 55 27.03 -24.20 18.83
N TRP A 56 26.25 -25.09 18.20
CA TRP A 56 26.69 -25.94 17.09
C TRP A 56 26.48 -25.31 15.70
N VAL A 57 25.91 -24.11 15.65
CA VAL A 57 25.62 -23.40 14.39
C VAL A 57 26.85 -22.61 13.95
N ASP A 58 27.19 -22.74 12.67
CA ASP A 58 28.24 -21.95 12.04
C ASP A 58 27.74 -20.53 11.77
N VAL A 59 28.00 -19.64 12.72
CA VAL A 59 27.61 -18.22 12.65
C VAL A 59 28.29 -17.54 11.45
N ASP A 60 29.55 -17.86 11.19
CA ASP A 60 30.32 -17.21 10.13
C ASP A 60 29.81 -17.62 8.75
N GLY A 61 29.46 -18.91 8.58
CA GLY A 61 28.83 -19.42 7.36
C GLY A 61 27.45 -18.80 7.10
N ILE A 62 26.66 -18.55 8.15
CA ILE A 62 25.36 -17.89 8.02
C ILE A 62 25.52 -16.41 7.67
N VAL A 63 26.43 -15.70 8.32
CA VAL A 63 26.72 -14.29 7.99
C VAL A 63 27.17 -14.19 6.53
N ALA A 64 28.08 -15.06 6.08
CA ALA A 64 28.52 -15.10 4.68
C ALA A 64 27.37 -15.38 3.70
N ALA A 65 26.43 -16.26 4.07
CA ALA A 65 25.26 -16.56 3.24
C ALA A 65 24.26 -15.40 3.17
N ILE A 66 24.10 -14.63 4.25
CA ILE A 66 23.27 -13.41 4.29
C ILE A 66 23.89 -12.30 3.43
N MET A 67 25.22 -12.13 3.52
CA MET A 67 25.96 -11.09 2.81
C MET A 67 26.18 -11.42 1.31
N ASP A 68 25.84 -12.63 0.86
CA ASP A 68 25.91 -13.00 -0.56
C ASP A 68 24.89 -12.16 -1.37
N PRO A 69 25.32 -11.41 -2.38
CA PRO A 69 24.41 -10.59 -3.22
C PRO A 69 23.30 -11.38 -3.91
N ARG A 70 23.44 -12.71 -4.00
CA ARG A 70 22.41 -13.60 -4.57
C ARG A 70 21.30 -13.93 -3.59
N THR A 71 21.51 -13.70 -2.29
CA THR A 71 20.51 -13.89 -1.24
C THR A 71 19.69 -12.61 -1.12
N SER A 72 18.38 -12.71 -1.41
CA SER A 72 17.49 -11.56 -1.22
C SER A 72 17.27 -11.28 0.26
N ALA A 73 16.99 -10.02 0.61
CA ALA A 73 16.71 -9.62 1.98
C ALA A 73 15.57 -10.46 2.61
N ALA A 74 14.51 -10.73 1.85
CA ALA A 74 13.41 -11.58 2.30
C ALA A 74 13.85 -13.01 2.66
N VAL A 75 14.78 -13.60 1.90
CA VAL A 75 15.38 -14.91 2.21
C VAL A 75 16.27 -14.80 3.45
N ALA A 76 17.09 -13.75 3.54
CA ALA A 76 17.97 -13.50 4.66
C ALA A 76 17.20 -13.46 6.00
N TYR A 77 16.20 -12.59 6.06
CA TYR A 77 15.37 -12.40 7.25
C TYR A 77 14.58 -13.66 7.62
N ARG A 78 13.92 -14.29 6.64
CA ARG A 78 13.04 -15.43 6.89
C ARG A 78 13.79 -16.68 7.32
N PHE A 79 14.91 -16.99 6.66
CA PHE A 79 15.58 -18.28 6.84
C PHE A 79 16.75 -18.24 7.82
N TYR A 80 17.40 -17.09 8.00
CA TYR A 80 18.56 -16.97 8.89
C TYR A 80 18.27 -16.13 10.14
N LEU A 81 17.43 -15.10 10.06
CA LEU A 81 17.13 -14.25 11.23
C LEU A 81 15.82 -14.64 11.94
N ASN A 82 15.16 -15.72 11.50
CA ASN A 82 13.84 -16.17 11.95
C ASN A 82 12.80 -15.05 12.00
N ASN A 83 12.96 -14.02 11.17
CA ASN A 83 12.11 -12.85 11.17
C ASN A 83 11.19 -12.91 9.96
N ILE A 84 9.88 -12.83 10.18
CA ILE A 84 8.93 -12.58 9.10
C ILE A 84 9.01 -11.09 8.81
N GLN A 85 9.96 -10.72 7.96
CA GLN A 85 10.03 -9.34 7.53
C GLN A 85 8.77 -9.01 6.72
N GLU A 86 8.07 -7.95 7.13
CA GLU A 86 7.20 -7.21 6.22
C GLU A 86 8.09 -6.71 5.08
N ASN A 87 7.80 -7.16 3.86
CA ASN A 87 8.42 -6.80 2.58
C ASN A 87 9.64 -5.85 2.68
N ALA A 88 10.86 -6.35 2.53
CA ALA A 88 12.07 -5.52 2.48
C ALA A 88 12.01 -4.40 1.42
N ASP A 89 11.27 -4.64 0.34
CA ASP A 89 11.03 -3.69 -0.75
C ASP A 89 9.67 -2.98 -0.62
N GLY A 90 9.03 -3.06 0.55
CA GLY A 90 7.72 -2.51 0.83
C GLY A 90 7.71 -1.00 0.70
N TRP A 91 6.65 -0.45 0.12
CA TRP A 91 6.54 1.00 -0.06
C TRP A 91 6.28 1.76 1.23
N LEU A 92 5.48 1.19 2.14
CA LEU A 92 5.16 1.78 3.43
C LEU A 92 5.35 0.73 4.53
N LEU A 93 5.85 1.15 5.69
CA LEU A 93 5.87 0.29 6.88
C LEU A 93 4.48 0.27 7.52
N LYS A 94 4.09 -0.89 8.03
CA LYS A 94 2.80 -1.03 8.72
C LYS A 94 2.67 -0.09 9.91
N SER A 95 3.74 0.11 10.67
CA SER A 95 3.74 1.00 11.82
C SER A 95 3.50 2.47 11.44
N GLU A 96 4.05 2.93 10.32
CA GLU A 96 3.89 4.31 9.83
C GLU A 96 2.47 4.52 9.31
N TRP A 97 1.95 3.55 8.54
CA TRP A 97 0.58 3.57 8.06
C TRP A 97 -0.43 3.54 9.23
N ASP A 98 -0.30 2.57 10.15
CA ASP A 98 -1.21 2.43 11.29
C ASP A 98 -1.20 3.68 12.21
N ALA A 99 -0.09 4.43 12.28
CA ALA A 99 -0.01 5.68 13.01
C ALA A 99 -0.82 6.83 12.38
N CYS A 100 -1.12 6.75 11.09
CA CYS A 100 -1.98 7.70 10.37
C CYS A 100 -3.49 7.38 10.51
N ARG A 101 -3.85 6.30 11.23
CA ARG A 101 -5.26 5.97 11.45
C ARG A 101 -5.90 6.99 12.40
N ASP A 102 -7.03 7.53 11.98
CA ASP A 102 -7.83 8.46 12.78
C ASP A 102 -9.30 8.05 12.74
N GLU A 103 -9.89 7.73 13.88
CA GLU A 103 -11.31 7.38 14.02
C GLU A 103 -12.14 8.50 14.65
N ASP A 104 -11.50 9.53 15.20
CA ASP A 104 -12.16 10.55 16.02
C ASP A 104 -12.94 11.57 15.17
N ASP A 105 -12.48 11.81 13.95
CA ASP A 105 -13.08 12.79 13.02
C ASP A 105 -13.58 12.10 11.73
N PRO A 106 -14.76 11.44 11.75
CA PRO A 106 -15.27 10.70 10.60
C PRO A 106 -15.54 11.61 9.39
N ILE A 107 -15.53 11.03 8.19
CA ILE A 107 -15.91 11.73 6.96
C ILE A 107 -17.44 11.91 6.97
N LEU A 108 -17.90 13.13 6.72
CA LEU A 108 -19.32 13.48 6.73
C LEU A 108 -19.82 13.86 5.33
N PRO A 109 -21.12 13.66 5.03
CA PRO A 109 -21.72 14.20 3.81
C PRO A 109 -21.50 15.71 3.71
N GLY A 110 -21.12 16.17 2.53
CA GLY A 110 -20.79 17.57 2.25
C GLY A 110 -19.34 17.98 2.53
N ASP A 111 -18.51 17.10 3.10
CA ASP A 111 -17.06 17.33 3.19
C ASP A 111 -16.46 17.60 1.80
N GLN A 112 -15.51 18.52 1.74
CA GLN A 112 -14.75 18.79 0.51
C GLN A 112 -13.69 17.72 0.31
N ILE A 113 -13.76 17.02 -0.82
CA ILE A 113 -12.89 15.89 -1.13
C ILE A 113 -12.27 16.02 -2.52
N ALA A 114 -11.08 15.46 -2.67
CA ALA A 114 -10.53 15.03 -3.93
C ALA A 114 -10.77 13.52 -4.09
N VAL A 115 -10.86 13.03 -5.33
CA VAL A 115 -11.11 11.62 -5.63
C VAL A 115 -10.04 11.09 -6.57
N GLY A 116 -9.56 9.89 -6.28
CA GLY A 116 -8.67 9.12 -7.15
C GLY A 116 -9.36 7.86 -7.64
N PHE A 117 -9.29 7.61 -8.94
CA PHE A 117 -9.86 6.45 -9.61
C PHE A 117 -8.79 5.68 -10.38
N ASP A 118 -8.72 4.37 -10.14
CA ASP A 118 -7.90 3.42 -10.91
C ASP A 118 -8.81 2.31 -11.43
N GLY A 119 -8.84 2.17 -12.75
CA GLY A 119 -9.81 1.36 -13.48
C GLY A 119 -9.17 0.21 -14.23
N SER A 120 -9.65 -1.01 -13.96
CA SER A 120 -9.30 -2.21 -14.71
C SER A 120 -10.57 -2.87 -15.27
N ILE A 121 -10.45 -3.58 -16.40
CA ILE A 121 -11.57 -4.34 -16.99
C ILE A 121 -11.56 -5.80 -16.51
N ARG A 122 -10.38 -6.43 -16.50
CA ARG A 122 -10.20 -7.85 -16.17
C ARG A 122 -8.92 -8.09 -15.39
N GLY A 123 -8.95 -9.05 -14.47
CA GLY A 123 -7.75 -9.57 -13.81
C GLY A 123 -7.16 -8.70 -12.70
N ASP A 124 -7.45 -7.39 -12.67
CA ASP A 124 -7.08 -6.46 -11.59
C ASP A 124 -8.24 -6.03 -10.69
N ALA A 125 -8.06 -4.97 -9.91
CA ALA A 125 -9.13 -4.35 -9.14
C ALA A 125 -9.46 -2.97 -9.72
N THR A 126 -10.70 -2.53 -9.49
CA THR A 126 -11.13 -1.16 -9.77
C THR A 126 -11.46 -0.50 -8.45
N GLY A 127 -10.95 0.70 -8.23
CA GLY A 127 -11.04 1.40 -6.96
C GLY A 127 -11.43 2.86 -7.10
N LEU A 128 -12.09 3.38 -6.07
CA LEU A 128 -12.26 4.82 -5.83
C LEU A 128 -11.87 5.14 -4.39
N VAL A 129 -10.97 6.10 -4.23
CA VAL A 129 -10.54 6.62 -2.92
C VAL A 129 -10.85 8.11 -2.87
N GLY A 130 -11.46 8.54 -1.78
CA GLY A 130 -11.63 9.95 -1.46
C GLY A 130 -10.50 10.43 -0.54
N CYS A 131 -10.08 11.68 -0.71
CA CYS A 131 -9.14 12.38 0.16
C CYS A 131 -9.75 13.70 0.60
N ARG A 132 -9.98 13.88 1.90
CA ARG A 132 -10.55 15.11 2.44
C ARG A 132 -9.56 16.27 2.34
N LEU A 133 -9.99 17.40 1.80
CA LEU A 133 -9.10 18.54 1.52
C LEU A 133 -8.46 19.13 2.78
N ARG A 134 -9.22 19.27 3.88
CA ARG A 134 -8.74 19.99 5.08
C ARG A 134 -7.55 19.32 5.77
N ASP A 135 -7.52 17.99 5.82
CA ASP A 135 -6.61 17.22 6.66
C ASP A 135 -6.02 15.98 5.98
N GLY A 136 -6.26 15.81 4.68
CA GLY A 136 -5.70 14.70 3.91
C GLY A 136 -6.31 13.33 4.24
N LYS A 137 -7.47 13.28 4.91
CA LYS A 137 -8.05 12.01 5.35
C LYS A 137 -8.52 11.15 4.18
N LEU A 138 -7.92 9.96 4.03
CA LEU A 138 -8.26 8.96 3.03
C LEU A 138 -9.39 8.04 3.50
N PHE A 139 -10.27 7.68 2.58
CA PHE A 139 -11.34 6.72 2.79
C PHE A 139 -11.76 6.07 1.46
N VAL A 140 -12.29 4.85 1.53
CA VAL A 140 -12.69 4.11 0.33
C VAL A 140 -14.12 4.45 -0.06
N LEU A 141 -14.30 4.86 -1.32
CA LEU A 141 -15.62 5.09 -1.93
C LEU A 141 -16.13 3.83 -2.64
N HIS A 142 -15.21 3.08 -3.25
CA HIS A 142 -15.52 1.85 -3.96
C HIS A 142 -14.29 0.95 -4.06
N LEU A 143 -14.51 -0.36 -3.95
CA LEU A 143 -13.51 -1.38 -4.24
C LEU A 143 -14.22 -2.56 -4.91
N GLN A 144 -13.77 -2.91 -6.11
CA GLN A 144 -14.15 -4.14 -6.77
C GLN A 144 -12.89 -4.91 -7.15
N GLU A 145 -12.71 -6.08 -6.55
CA GLU A 145 -11.57 -6.93 -6.81
C GLU A 145 -12.00 -8.25 -7.42
N ASN A 146 -11.15 -8.80 -8.28
CA ASN A 146 -11.34 -10.16 -8.75
C ASN A 146 -11.33 -11.13 -7.54
N PRO A 147 -12.45 -11.80 -7.22
CA PRO A 147 -12.54 -12.72 -6.07
C PRO A 147 -11.69 -13.98 -6.29
N ARG A 148 -11.19 -14.19 -7.51
CA ARG A 148 -10.45 -15.37 -7.97
C ARG A 148 -11.20 -16.66 -7.72
N ASP A 149 -12.53 -16.60 -7.89
CA ASP A 149 -13.35 -17.79 -7.83
C ASP A 149 -12.97 -18.70 -9.02
N PRO A 150 -12.47 -19.93 -8.79
CA PRO A 150 -12.19 -20.87 -9.86
C PRO A 150 -13.41 -21.17 -10.74
N LYS A 151 -14.62 -20.91 -10.24
CA LYS A 151 -15.89 -21.07 -10.97
C LYS A 151 -16.23 -19.87 -11.85
N ASN A 152 -15.56 -18.74 -11.66
CA ASN A 152 -15.74 -17.53 -12.47
C ASN A 152 -14.37 -17.03 -13.00
N PRO A 153 -13.75 -17.77 -13.94
CA PRO A 153 -12.46 -17.38 -14.50
C PRO A 153 -12.54 -16.09 -15.32
N ASP A 154 -13.72 -15.78 -15.86
CA ASP A 154 -14.01 -14.61 -16.70
C ASP A 154 -14.60 -13.44 -15.90
N TRP A 155 -14.25 -13.32 -14.61
CA TRP A 155 -14.70 -12.20 -13.80
C TRP A 155 -14.31 -10.86 -14.46
N GLU A 156 -15.30 -9.99 -14.60
CA GLU A 156 -15.18 -8.63 -15.08
C GLU A 156 -15.66 -7.66 -14.02
N VAL A 157 -15.15 -6.43 -14.09
CA VAL A 157 -15.60 -5.32 -13.27
C VAL A 157 -17.03 -4.95 -13.65
N ASP A 158 -17.86 -4.72 -12.65
CA ASP A 158 -19.23 -4.25 -12.84
C ASP A 158 -19.19 -2.74 -13.04
N VAL A 159 -19.18 -2.33 -14.32
CA VAL A 159 -19.10 -0.91 -14.71
C VAL A 159 -20.26 -0.10 -14.12
N LEU A 160 -21.46 -0.70 -14.00
CA LEU A 160 -22.62 0.00 -13.44
C LEU A 160 -22.44 0.26 -11.94
N ALA A 161 -21.82 -0.68 -11.21
CA ALA A 161 -21.50 -0.48 -9.80
C ALA A 161 -20.46 0.65 -9.59
N VAL A 162 -19.47 0.72 -10.49
CA VAL A 162 -18.46 1.80 -10.48
C VAL A 162 -19.11 3.16 -10.76
N GLU A 163 -19.95 3.24 -11.79
CA GLU A 163 -20.69 4.47 -12.13
C GLU A 163 -21.61 4.92 -10.99
N ALA A 164 -22.33 3.98 -10.37
CA ALA A 164 -23.18 4.26 -9.22
C ALA A 164 -22.36 4.80 -8.03
N ALA A 165 -21.15 4.29 -7.82
CA ALA A 165 -20.26 4.79 -6.78
C ALA A 165 -19.74 6.20 -7.06
N VAL A 166 -19.37 6.51 -8.30
CA VAL A 166 -19.00 7.87 -8.73
C VAL A 166 -20.17 8.84 -8.52
N LYS A 167 -21.36 8.49 -9.02
CA LYS A 167 -22.57 9.29 -8.83
C LYS A 167 -22.85 9.54 -7.36
N LYS A 168 -22.80 8.49 -6.53
CA LYS A 168 -22.98 8.61 -5.08
C LYS A 168 -21.93 9.53 -4.44
N ALA A 169 -20.68 9.48 -4.89
CA ALA A 169 -19.62 10.36 -4.37
C ALA A 169 -19.93 11.83 -4.65
N PHE A 170 -20.31 12.18 -5.89
CA PHE A 170 -20.70 13.54 -6.27
C PHE A 170 -22.02 14.00 -5.62
N GLU A 171 -22.96 13.10 -5.32
CA GLU A 171 -24.20 13.43 -4.60
C GLU A 171 -23.99 13.61 -3.10
N THR A 172 -23.06 12.86 -2.50
CA THR A 172 -22.87 12.83 -1.04
C THR A 172 -21.86 13.88 -0.57
N TYR A 173 -20.81 14.13 -1.36
CA TYR A 173 -19.68 14.97 -0.97
C TYR A 173 -19.50 16.16 -1.92
N ARG A 174 -18.72 17.15 -1.50
CA ARG A 174 -18.27 18.23 -2.39
C ARG A 174 -16.98 17.78 -3.06
N VAL A 175 -17.12 17.14 -4.22
CA VAL A 175 -15.96 16.74 -5.02
C VAL A 175 -15.37 17.97 -5.68
N GLU A 176 -14.21 18.42 -5.19
CA GLU A 176 -13.50 19.58 -5.70
C GLU A 176 -12.49 19.19 -6.77
N TRP A 177 -12.08 17.92 -6.83
CA TRP A 177 -11.11 17.42 -7.80
C TRP A 177 -11.25 15.91 -7.98
N PHE A 178 -11.17 15.43 -9.20
CA PHE A 178 -11.26 14.01 -9.51
C PHE A 178 -10.16 13.68 -10.51
N TYR A 179 -9.21 12.84 -10.09
CA TYR A 179 -8.22 12.24 -10.98
C TYR A 179 -8.56 10.80 -11.27
N GLY A 180 -8.69 10.48 -12.56
CA GLY A 180 -8.82 9.10 -13.01
C GLY A 180 -7.67 8.68 -13.89
N ASP A 181 -7.22 7.44 -13.71
CA ASP A 181 -6.25 6.85 -14.61
C ASP A 181 -6.86 6.60 -16.00
N ARG A 182 -6.07 6.90 -17.01
CA ARG A 182 -6.48 6.88 -18.42
C ARG A 182 -6.60 5.46 -19.02
N PRO A 183 -5.70 4.49 -18.77
CA PRO A 183 -5.84 3.13 -19.27
C PRO A 183 -7.21 2.56 -18.89
N TYR A 184 -7.99 2.13 -19.90
CA TYR A 184 -9.33 1.56 -19.73
C TYR A 184 -10.43 2.49 -19.17
N GLY A 185 -10.07 3.65 -18.61
CA GLY A 185 -11.01 4.65 -18.06
C GLY A 185 -11.38 5.82 -18.98
N GLN A 186 -10.75 5.98 -20.15
CA GLN A 186 -10.93 7.15 -21.05
C GLN A 186 -12.38 7.53 -21.33
N GLU A 187 -13.19 6.56 -21.76
CA GLU A 187 -14.59 6.82 -22.12
C GLU A 187 -15.42 7.20 -20.88
N ALA A 188 -15.17 6.52 -19.75
CA ALA A 188 -15.82 6.83 -18.49
C ALA A 188 -15.46 8.24 -17.99
N LEU A 189 -14.16 8.60 -18.02
CA LEU A 189 -13.69 9.92 -17.61
C LEU A 189 -14.21 11.03 -18.52
N GLY A 190 -14.24 10.81 -19.84
CA GLY A 190 -14.80 11.78 -20.78
C GLY A 190 -16.29 12.05 -20.51
N ARG A 191 -17.06 10.99 -20.23
CA ARG A 191 -18.48 11.12 -19.86
C ARG A 191 -18.67 11.81 -18.51
N TRP A 192 -17.90 11.44 -17.48
CA TRP A 192 -17.98 12.09 -16.16
C TRP A 192 -17.55 13.55 -16.22
N SER A 193 -16.59 13.90 -17.08
CA SER A 193 -16.19 15.28 -17.36
C SER A 193 -17.35 16.09 -17.98
N ILE A 194 -18.12 15.49 -18.90
CA ILE A 194 -19.31 16.14 -19.46
C ILE A 194 -20.43 16.29 -18.40
N GLU A 195 -20.62 15.27 -17.55
CA GLU A 195 -21.70 15.23 -16.56
C GLU A 195 -21.45 16.15 -15.36
N TYR A 196 -20.24 16.11 -14.79
CA TYR A 196 -19.88 16.81 -13.56
C TYR A 196 -19.06 18.09 -13.79
N GLY A 197 -18.49 18.26 -14.98
CA GLY A 197 -17.69 19.42 -15.37
C GLY A 197 -16.23 19.09 -15.64
N ASP A 198 -15.69 19.69 -16.70
CA ASP A 198 -14.29 19.60 -17.11
C ASP A 198 -13.31 20.26 -16.12
N ASP A 199 -13.82 21.15 -15.28
CA ASP A 199 -13.08 21.79 -14.19
C ASP A 199 -13.04 20.93 -12.91
N TYR A 200 -13.65 19.75 -12.86
CA TYR A 200 -13.62 18.85 -11.71
C TYR A 200 -13.02 17.48 -12.03
N VAL A 201 -13.29 16.96 -13.23
CA VAL A 201 -12.84 15.62 -13.65
C VAL A 201 -11.69 15.73 -14.64
N PHE A 202 -10.53 15.24 -14.23
CA PHE A 202 -9.29 15.34 -14.97
C PHE A 202 -8.67 13.96 -15.25
N GLU A 203 -8.08 13.82 -16.43
CA GLU A 203 -7.27 12.66 -16.74
C GLU A 203 -5.90 12.77 -16.06
N TYR A 204 -5.50 11.70 -15.36
CA TYR A 204 -4.16 11.56 -14.82
C TYR A 204 -3.42 10.45 -15.55
N TRP A 205 -2.30 10.80 -16.19
CA TRP A 205 -1.54 9.84 -16.98
C TRP A 205 -0.52 9.13 -16.09
N THR A 206 -0.91 7.99 -15.49
CA THR A 206 -0.02 7.21 -14.61
C THR A 206 1.21 6.64 -15.34
N ASN A 207 1.11 6.51 -16.67
CA ASN A 207 2.23 6.09 -17.51
C ASN A 207 3.32 7.16 -17.70
N ARG A 208 3.15 8.39 -17.17
CA ARG A 208 4.16 9.45 -17.15
C ARG A 208 4.98 9.34 -15.87
N PRO A 209 6.20 8.75 -15.93
CA PRO A 209 6.91 8.35 -14.72
C PRO A 209 7.24 9.51 -13.79
N MET A 210 7.60 10.68 -14.32
CA MET A 210 7.97 11.85 -13.52
C MET A 210 6.82 12.30 -12.62
N ARG A 211 5.65 12.57 -13.20
CA ARG A 211 4.46 13.01 -12.46
C ARG A 211 4.00 11.97 -11.43
N MET A 212 4.07 10.68 -11.80
CA MET A 212 3.71 9.61 -10.88
C MET A 212 4.72 9.45 -9.73
N CYS A 213 6.03 9.63 -9.98
CA CYS A 213 7.05 9.61 -8.93
C CYS A 213 6.82 10.75 -7.93
N GLU A 214 6.55 11.97 -8.41
CA GLU A 214 6.29 13.13 -7.55
C GLU A 214 5.05 12.91 -6.67
N ALA A 215 3.94 12.42 -7.24
CA ALA A 215 2.73 12.10 -6.49
C ALA A 215 2.94 10.95 -5.48
N THR A 216 3.69 9.92 -5.87
CA THR A 216 4.04 8.79 -4.99
C THR A 216 4.86 9.27 -3.80
N GLU A 217 5.89 10.10 -4.04
CA GLU A 217 6.74 10.67 -3.00
C GLU A 217 5.95 11.60 -2.08
N ARG A 218 5.04 12.40 -2.63
CA ARG A 218 4.19 13.30 -1.83
C ARG A 218 3.33 12.53 -0.82
N LEU A 219 2.69 11.44 -1.24
CA LEU A 219 1.90 10.62 -0.32
C LEU A 219 2.79 9.86 0.67
N HIS A 220 3.91 9.30 0.21
CA HIS A 220 4.87 8.61 1.07
C HIS A 220 5.39 9.53 2.18
N SER A 221 5.86 10.73 1.82
CA SER A 221 6.30 11.75 2.76
C SER A 221 5.20 12.14 3.76
N ALA A 222 3.95 12.26 3.32
CA ALA A 222 2.83 12.57 4.22
C ALA A 222 2.56 11.46 5.24
N VAL A 223 2.72 10.19 4.88
CA VAL A 223 2.63 9.06 5.81
C VAL A 223 3.76 9.11 6.83
N VAL A 224 5.00 9.25 6.37
CA VAL A 224 6.20 9.23 7.23
C VAL A 224 6.20 10.39 8.23
N VAL A 225 5.74 11.58 7.81
CA VAL A 225 5.66 12.77 8.68
C VAL A 225 4.41 12.76 9.57
N GLY A 226 3.39 11.95 9.24
CA GLY A 226 2.11 11.93 9.94
C GLY A 226 1.17 13.08 9.58
N ASP A 227 1.31 13.65 8.38
CA ASP A 227 0.42 14.70 7.82
C ASP A 227 -0.72 14.10 6.97
N LEU A 228 -0.83 12.77 6.96
CA LEU A 228 -1.91 12.00 6.36
C LEU A 228 -2.81 11.44 7.45
N LYS A 229 -4.10 11.28 7.15
CA LYS A 229 -5.03 10.49 7.95
C LYS A 229 -5.72 9.43 7.12
N HIS A 230 -6.21 8.35 7.72
CA HIS A 230 -7.14 7.43 7.06
C HIS A 230 -8.16 6.83 8.05
N ASP A 231 -9.30 6.37 7.52
CA ASP A 231 -10.40 5.78 8.31
C ASP A 231 -10.13 4.35 8.81
N GLY A 232 -9.10 3.69 8.28
CA GLY A 232 -8.71 2.34 8.68
C GLY A 232 -9.34 1.25 7.82
N ASP A 233 -9.85 1.59 6.62
CA ASP A 233 -10.37 0.60 5.70
C ASP A 233 -9.35 -0.54 5.45
N PRO A 234 -9.74 -1.81 5.67
CA PRO A 234 -8.83 -2.94 5.55
C PRO A 234 -8.41 -3.20 4.10
N GLY A 235 -9.23 -2.83 3.11
CA GLY A 235 -8.91 -2.91 1.70
C GLY A 235 -7.80 -1.93 1.35
N LEU A 236 -7.98 -0.65 1.67
CA LEU A 236 -6.98 0.38 1.43
C LEU A 236 -5.65 0.04 2.11
N THR A 237 -5.70 -0.30 3.40
CA THR A 237 -4.51 -0.69 4.17
C THR A 237 -3.77 -1.85 3.51
N ARG A 238 -4.50 -2.90 3.10
CA ARG A 238 -3.88 -4.05 2.43
C ARG A 238 -3.23 -3.65 1.10
N HIS A 239 -3.83 -2.76 0.31
CA HIS A 239 -3.26 -2.35 -0.98
C HIS A 239 -2.00 -1.51 -0.80
N CYS A 240 -2.00 -0.58 0.17
CA CYS A 240 -0.83 0.21 0.52
C CYS A 240 0.34 -0.67 0.96
N LEU A 241 0.10 -1.64 1.86
CA LEU A 241 1.14 -2.54 2.38
C LEU A 241 1.58 -3.64 1.38
N ASN A 242 0.75 -3.92 0.37
CA ASN A 242 1.11 -4.83 -0.72
C ASN A 242 2.07 -4.21 -1.74
N ALA A 243 2.09 -2.87 -1.83
CA ALA A 243 2.88 -2.15 -2.80
C ALA A 243 4.38 -2.27 -2.47
N VAL A 244 5.19 -2.42 -3.51
CA VAL A 244 6.65 -2.41 -3.42
C VAL A 244 7.22 -1.27 -4.25
N THR A 245 8.36 -0.75 -3.84
CA THR A 245 9.06 0.31 -4.57
C THR A 245 9.80 -0.24 -5.77
N ARG A 246 9.76 0.50 -6.87
CA ARG A 246 10.58 0.29 -8.06
C ARG A 246 11.26 1.59 -8.42
N GLU A 247 12.58 1.58 -8.33
CA GLU A 247 13.41 2.71 -8.76
C GLU A 247 13.34 2.91 -10.27
N VAL A 248 13.18 4.17 -10.67
CA VAL A 248 13.31 4.65 -12.04
C VAL A 248 14.19 5.90 -12.05
N PRO A 249 14.74 6.33 -13.19
CA PRO A 249 15.59 7.53 -13.23
C PRO A 249 14.92 8.80 -12.69
N GLN A 250 13.59 8.86 -12.70
CA GLN A 250 12.79 9.98 -12.21
C GLN A 250 12.48 9.92 -10.71
N GLY A 251 12.73 8.81 -10.02
CA GLY A 251 12.38 8.62 -8.61
C GLY A 251 11.82 7.22 -8.31
N LEU A 252 10.86 7.15 -7.39
CA LEU A 252 10.24 5.91 -6.95
C LEU A 252 8.83 5.76 -7.52
N LEU A 253 8.55 4.58 -8.07
CA LEU A 253 7.20 4.17 -8.44
C LEU A 253 6.77 2.98 -7.58
N ILE A 254 5.47 2.85 -7.38
CA ILE A 254 4.91 1.63 -6.79
C ILE A 254 4.66 0.57 -7.85
N THR A 255 4.88 -0.69 -7.48
CA THR A 255 4.52 -1.85 -8.29
C THR A 255 4.12 -3.02 -7.41
N LYS A 256 3.74 -4.12 -8.04
CA LYS A 256 3.49 -5.39 -7.37
C LYS A 256 4.81 -6.11 -7.20
N GLU A 257 4.93 -6.92 -6.14
CA GLU A 257 6.09 -7.79 -5.88
C GLU A 257 6.54 -8.60 -7.12
N SER A 258 5.60 -8.98 -7.98
CA SER A 258 5.89 -9.49 -9.32
C SER A 258 4.70 -9.26 -10.27
N PRO A 259 4.89 -9.31 -11.60
CA PRO A 259 3.79 -9.20 -12.56
C PRO A 259 2.70 -10.26 -12.41
N ARG A 260 3.04 -11.43 -11.83
CA ARG A 260 2.09 -12.52 -11.54
C ARG A 260 1.53 -12.47 -10.12
N SER A 261 1.89 -11.45 -9.34
CA SER A 261 1.48 -11.35 -7.95
C SER A 261 -0.03 -11.28 -7.83
N LYS A 262 -0.55 -11.99 -6.84
CA LYS A 262 -1.96 -11.97 -6.48
C LYS A 262 -2.30 -10.79 -5.56
N LYS A 263 -1.30 -10.09 -5.04
CA LYS A 263 -1.51 -8.92 -4.18
C LYS A 263 -1.90 -7.72 -5.03
N LYS A 264 -3.04 -7.11 -4.72
CA LYS A 264 -3.60 -5.93 -5.41
C LYS A 264 -3.08 -4.66 -4.77
N ILE A 265 -2.91 -3.62 -5.58
CA ILE A 265 -2.35 -2.31 -5.18
C ILE A 265 -3.18 -1.15 -5.72
N ASP A 266 -4.31 -1.43 -6.37
CA ASP A 266 -5.08 -0.45 -7.15
C ASP A 266 -5.65 0.66 -6.25
N LEU A 267 -6.11 0.36 -5.03
CA LEU A 267 -6.43 1.39 -4.04
C LEU A 267 -5.24 2.22 -3.57
N ALA A 268 -4.01 1.70 -3.57
CA ALA A 268 -2.83 2.51 -3.26
C ALA A 268 -2.57 3.52 -4.39
N VAL A 269 -2.75 3.11 -5.65
CA VAL A 269 -2.72 4.02 -6.80
C VAL A 269 -3.84 5.07 -6.68
N CYS A 270 -5.07 4.65 -6.37
CA CYS A 270 -6.18 5.57 -6.12
C CYS A 270 -5.87 6.58 -5.01
N ALA A 271 -5.24 6.14 -3.92
CA ALA A 271 -4.85 7.01 -2.82
C ALA A 271 -3.80 8.04 -3.25
N ILE A 272 -2.79 7.64 -4.04
CA ILE A 272 -1.80 8.56 -4.62
C ILE A 272 -2.51 9.62 -5.47
N LEU A 273 -3.42 9.20 -6.37
CA LEU A 273 -4.16 10.12 -7.23
C LEU A 273 -5.08 11.06 -6.43
N ALA A 274 -5.77 10.55 -5.41
CA ALA A 274 -6.65 11.36 -4.57
C ALA A 274 -5.86 12.41 -3.77
N PHE A 275 -4.71 12.02 -3.22
CA PHE A 275 -3.85 12.92 -2.47
C PHE A 275 -3.17 13.97 -3.35
N GLU A 276 -2.80 13.60 -4.58
CA GLU A 276 -2.33 14.54 -5.59
C GLU A 276 -3.43 15.53 -5.99
N GLY A 277 -4.64 15.02 -6.26
CA GLY A 277 -5.80 15.85 -6.57
C GLY A 277 -6.14 16.81 -5.43
N ARG A 278 -5.93 16.41 -4.17
CA ARG A 278 -6.03 17.31 -3.03
C ARG A 278 -5.01 18.45 -3.11
N ALA A 279 -3.75 18.14 -3.40
CA ALA A 279 -2.70 19.16 -3.50
C ALA A 279 -3.03 20.18 -4.59
N ASP A 280 -3.47 19.71 -5.76
CA ASP A 280 -3.85 20.58 -6.88
C ASP A 280 -5.14 21.39 -6.58
N ALA A 281 -6.15 20.79 -5.94
CA ALA A 281 -7.35 21.50 -5.50
C ALA A 281 -7.04 22.63 -4.50
N ILE A 282 -6.10 22.39 -3.59
CA ILE A 282 -5.65 23.40 -2.63
C ILE A 282 -4.88 24.51 -3.37
N ALA A 283 -4.01 24.16 -4.31
CA ALA A 283 -3.26 25.12 -5.13
C ALA A 283 -4.18 26.02 -5.98
N ASP A 284 -5.28 25.46 -6.49
CA ASP A 284 -6.34 26.20 -7.19
C ASP A 284 -7.21 27.07 -6.26
N GLY A 285 -7.09 26.87 -4.94
CA GLY A 285 -7.77 27.66 -3.92
C GLY A 285 -9.14 27.13 -3.51
N ARG A 286 -9.48 25.87 -3.82
CA ARG A 286 -10.77 25.25 -3.52
C ARG A 286 -10.98 24.92 -2.04
N LEU A 287 -9.91 24.92 -1.25
CA LEU A 287 -9.98 24.78 0.21
C LEU A 287 -10.72 25.94 0.88
N HIS A 288 -10.59 27.15 0.34
CA HIS A 288 -11.26 28.33 0.85
C HIS A 288 -12.40 28.70 -0.10
N LEU A 289 -13.58 28.11 0.14
CA LEU A 289 -14.80 28.44 -0.60
C LEU A 289 -15.02 29.96 -0.63
N LYS A 290 -14.68 30.61 -1.75
CA LYS A 290 -15.02 32.02 -1.97
C LYS A 290 -16.54 32.09 -2.06
N ARG A 291 -17.20 32.74 -1.10
CA ARG A 291 -18.63 33.07 -1.24
C ARG A 291 -18.80 33.80 -2.57
N ARG A 292 -19.56 33.21 -3.50
CA ARG A 292 -20.01 33.90 -4.71
C ARG A 292 -20.62 35.22 -4.26
N ARG A 293 -20.06 36.35 -4.73
CA ARG A 293 -20.73 37.64 -4.59
C ARG A 293 -22.07 37.48 -5.29
N VAL A 294 -23.15 37.48 -4.52
CA VAL A 294 -24.50 37.62 -5.06
C VAL A 294 -24.52 39.01 -5.69
N ILE A 295 -24.35 39.07 -7.01
CA ILE A 295 -24.66 40.27 -7.77
C ILE A 295 -26.19 40.30 -7.80
N GLY A 296 -26.78 40.99 -6.84
CA GLY A 296 -28.20 41.32 -6.88
C GLY A 296 -28.44 42.15 -8.14
N PHE A 297 -29.33 41.65 -8.99
CA PHE A 297 -30.00 42.46 -10.01
C PHE A 297 -31.30 43.01 -9.43
#